data_AF-A0A832B8M2-F1
#
_entry.id   AF-A0A832B8M2-F1
#
_cell.length_a   1.000
_cell.length_b   1.000
_cell.length_c   1.000
_cell.angle_alpha   90.00
_cell.angle_beta   90.00
_cell.angle_gamma   90.00
#
_symmetry.space_group_name_H-M   'P 1'
#
loop_
_entity.id
_entity.type
_entity.pdbx_description
1 polymer ?
#
loop_
_entity_poly.entity_id
_entity_poly.type
_entity_poly.pdbx_seq_one_letter_code
_entity_poly.pdbx_strand_id
1 'polypeptide(L)'
;MAEAPGTLEGWYALHDFRTLLPSRWKKLTPDERLLAAEDLAATIREAEDVAPELGATATYLILGHKADLLMLHLRPTLAELAQLERAF
;
A
#
# COMPACT_ATOMS: atom_id res chain seq x y z
N MET A 1 2.65 -40.22 13.61
CA MET A 1 2.08 -38.88 13.34
C MET A 1 3.17 -38.05 12.71
N ALA A 2 2.92 -37.36 11.59
CA ALA A 2 3.91 -36.47 11.01
C ALA A 2 3.97 -35.19 11.85
N GLU A 3 5.18 -34.75 12.19
CA GLU A 3 5.44 -33.50 12.90
C GLU A 3 5.36 -32.33 11.93
N ALA A 4 4.73 -31.22 12.34
CA ALA A 4 4.63 -30.04 11.50
C ALA A 4 6.01 -29.36 11.35
N PRO A 5 6.37 -28.87 10.17
CA PRO A 5 7.62 -28.15 9.99
C PRO A 5 7.59 -26.83 10.77
N GLY A 6 8.70 -26.49 11.41
CA GLY A 6 8.90 -25.15 11.96
C GLY A 6 9.12 -24.12 10.85
N THR A 7 8.89 -22.84 11.17
CA THR A 7 9.05 -21.72 10.24
C THR A 7 10.03 -20.69 10.80
N LEU A 8 10.73 -19.99 9.90
CA LEU A 8 11.47 -18.78 10.22
C LEU A 8 10.64 -17.61 9.72
N GLU A 9 10.25 -16.73 10.64
CA GLU A 9 9.39 -15.60 10.34
C GLU A 9 10.21 -14.34 10.08
N GLY A 10 9.79 -13.56 9.08
CA GLY A 10 10.34 -12.26 8.74
C GLY A 10 9.40 -11.13 9.13
N TRP A 11 9.38 -10.07 8.32
CA TRP A 11 8.39 -9.01 8.47
C TRP A 11 6.98 -9.47 8.13
N TYR A 12 6.01 -8.81 8.75
CA TYR A 12 4.62 -8.91 8.37
C TYR A 12 4.40 -8.23 7.02
N ALA A 13 3.49 -8.78 6.22
CA ALA A 13 3.13 -8.25 4.91
C ALA A 13 1.67 -7.82 4.84
N LEU A 14 1.41 -6.63 4.30
CA LEU A 14 0.08 -6.15 3.92
C LEU A 14 0.03 -5.94 2.41
N HIS A 15 -0.94 -6.58 1.76
CA HIS A 15 -1.27 -6.34 0.36
C HIS A 15 -2.52 -5.46 0.30
N ASP A 16 -2.35 -4.14 0.19
CA ASP A 16 -3.47 -3.19 0.10
C ASP A 16 -3.82 -2.94 -1.37
N PHE A 17 -5.00 -3.42 -1.78
CA PHE A 17 -5.52 -3.28 -3.14
C PHE A 17 -6.55 -2.15 -3.21
N ARG A 18 -6.34 -1.20 -4.13
CA ARG A 18 -7.25 -0.07 -4.33
C ARG A 18 -7.80 -0.08 -5.76
N THR A 19 -9.09 0.25 -5.87
CA THR A 19 -9.79 0.47 -7.14
C THR A 19 -10.04 1.96 -7.30
N LEU A 20 -9.52 2.54 -8.37
CA LEU A 20 -9.79 3.91 -8.76
C LEU A 20 -11.22 3.99 -9.29
N LEU A 21 -11.89 5.12 -9.03
CA LEU A 21 -13.26 5.35 -9.49
C LEU A 21 -13.24 6.43 -10.58
N PRO A 22 -13.09 6.08 -11.88
CA PRO A 22 -13.01 7.06 -12.97
C PRO A 22 -14.23 7.97 -13.02
N SER A 23 -15.41 7.48 -12.63
CA SER A 23 -16.65 8.25 -12.58
C SER A 23 -16.65 9.36 -11.53
N ARG A 24 -15.95 9.17 -10.40
CA ARG A 24 -15.74 10.20 -9.38
C ARG A 24 -14.60 11.12 -9.77
N TRP A 25 -13.49 10.56 -10.24
CA TRP A 25 -12.32 11.32 -10.68
C TRP A 25 -12.66 12.36 -11.76
N LYS A 26 -13.47 11.98 -12.76
CA LYS A 26 -13.86 12.87 -13.86
C LYS A 26 -14.79 14.02 -13.43
N LYS A 27 -15.38 13.97 -12.23
CA LYS A 27 -16.24 15.05 -11.71
C LYS A 27 -15.45 16.15 -11.00
N LEU A 28 -14.21 15.86 -10.63
CA LEU A 28 -13.31 16.82 -9.98
C LEU A 28 -12.81 17.85 -11.00
N THR A 29 -12.62 19.07 -10.53
CA THR A 29 -11.92 20.12 -11.26
C THR A 29 -10.46 19.73 -11.53
N PRO A 30 -9.76 20.38 -12.48
CA PRO A 30 -8.34 20.15 -12.69
C PRO A 30 -7.50 20.32 -11.40
N ASP A 31 -7.78 21.36 -10.61
CA ASP A 31 -7.02 21.66 -9.40
C ASP A 31 -7.26 20.62 -8.29
N GLU A 32 -8.51 20.19 -8.10
CA GLU A 32 -8.84 19.10 -7.15
C GLU A 32 -8.16 17.78 -7.55
N ARG A 33 -8.06 17.49 -8.85
CA ARG A 33 -7.35 16.30 -9.34
C ARG A 33 -5.86 16.40 -9.10
N LEU A 34 -5.26 17.57 -9.33
CA LEU A 34 -3.84 17.80 -9.07
C LEU A 34 -3.54 17.61 -7.59
N LEU A 35 -4.29 18.29 -6.72
CA LEU A 35 -4.12 18.20 -5.27
C LEU A 35 -4.27 16.76 -4.77
N ALA A 36 -5.34 16.05 -5.17
CA ALA A 36 -5.55 14.66 -4.75
C ALA A 36 -4.45 13.70 -5.25
N ALA A 37 -3.88 13.95 -6.44
CA ALA A 37 -2.77 13.15 -6.96
C ALA A 37 -1.46 13.44 -6.24
N GLU A 38 -1.21 14.72 -5.90
CA GLU A 38 -0.03 15.14 -5.14
C GLU A 38 -0.07 14.58 -3.71
N ASP A 39 -1.22 14.66 -3.04
CA ASP A 39 -1.44 14.11 -1.71
C ASP A 39 -1.19 12.60 -1.69
N LEU A 40 -1.82 11.85 -2.61
CA LEU A 40 -1.61 10.39 -2.70
C LEU A 40 -0.14 10.06 -2.97
N ALA A 41 0.51 10.78 -3.88
CA ALA A 41 1.91 10.56 -4.20
C ALA A 41 2.83 10.90 -3.01
N ALA A 42 2.48 11.88 -2.18
CA ALA A 42 3.20 12.18 -0.96
C ALA A 42 3.07 11.05 0.05
N THR A 43 1.86 10.55 0.32
CA THR A 43 1.63 9.42 1.23
C THR A 43 2.37 8.15 0.77
N ILE A 44 2.39 7.86 -0.54
CA ILE A 44 3.16 6.73 -1.09
C ILE A 44 4.66 6.93 -0.85
N ARG A 45 5.20 8.11 -1.16
CA ARG A 45 6.62 8.41 -0.93
C ARG A 45 7.01 8.28 0.54
N GLU A 46 6.18 8.76 1.46
CA GLU A 46 6.41 8.60 2.90
C GLU A 46 6.41 7.13 3.34
N ALA A 47 5.53 6.31 2.75
CA ALA A 47 5.51 4.87 3.03
C ALA A 47 6.74 4.13 2.45
N GLU A 48 7.26 4.58 1.31
CA GLU A 48 8.45 4.05 0.63
C GLU A 48 9.77 4.52 1.26
N ASP A 49 9.80 5.73 1.85
CA ASP A 49 10.98 6.33 2.50
C ASP A 49 11.20 5.77 3.91
N VAL A 50 11.55 4.49 3.98
CA VAL A 50 11.85 3.78 5.22
C VAL A 50 13.25 3.15 5.12
N ALA A 51 14.00 3.20 6.21
CA ALA A 51 15.31 2.55 6.27
C ALA A 51 15.17 1.04 6.03
N PRO A 52 16.11 0.39 5.30
CA PRO A 52 16.00 -1.03 4.94
C PRO A 52 15.85 -2.00 6.11
N GLU A 53 16.24 -1.61 7.32
CA GLU A 53 16.07 -2.41 8.54
C GLU A 53 14.67 -2.26 9.18
N LEU A 54 13.92 -1.23 8.81
CA LEU A 54 12.60 -0.89 9.36
C LEU A 54 11.44 -1.31 8.44
N GLY A 55 11.72 -1.75 7.22
CA GLY A 55 10.70 -2.30 6.32
C GLY A 55 10.93 -1.97 4.87
N ALA A 56 9.90 -2.20 4.07
CA ALA A 56 9.85 -1.78 2.67
C ALA A 56 8.41 -1.48 2.24
N THR A 57 8.25 -0.65 1.22
CA THR A 57 6.98 -0.49 0.52
C THR A 57 7.22 -0.45 -0.97
N ALA A 58 6.33 -1.06 -1.74
CA ALA A 58 6.38 -1.05 -3.19
C ALA A 58 4.97 -0.86 -3.76
N THR A 59 4.86 -0.02 -4.79
CA THR A 59 3.60 0.29 -5.45
C THR A 59 3.56 -0.31 -6.86
N TYR A 60 2.46 -0.99 -7.20
CA TYR A 60 2.26 -1.61 -8.50
C TYR A 60 0.92 -1.22 -9.12
N LEU A 61 0.90 -1.13 -10.45
CA LEU A 61 -0.34 -1.11 -11.23
C LEU A 61 -0.85 -2.54 -11.41
N ILE A 62 -2.13 -2.76 -11.12
CA ILE A 62 -2.77 -4.06 -11.27
C ILE A 62 -3.59 -4.08 -12.56
N LEU A 63 -3.47 -5.17 -13.32
CA LEU A 63 -4.20 -5.35 -14.57
C LEU A 63 -5.54 -6.06 -14.32
N GLY A 64 -6.56 -5.65 -15.08
CA GLY A 64 -7.89 -6.23 -15.01
C GLY A 64 -8.81 -5.49 -14.04
N HIS A 65 -9.86 -6.16 -13.56
CA HIS A 65 -10.94 -5.52 -12.80
C HIS A 65 -10.86 -5.76 -11.29
N LYS A 66 -9.82 -6.45 -10.81
CA LYS A 66 -9.70 -6.83 -9.39
C LYS A 66 -9.25 -5.67 -8.53
N ALA A 67 -8.36 -4.84 -9.07
CA ALA A 67 -7.83 -3.62 -8.47
C ALA A 67 -7.12 -2.83 -9.58
N ASP A 68 -6.79 -1.57 -9.30
CA ASP A 68 -5.97 -0.72 -10.16
C ASP A 68 -4.57 -0.49 -9.56
N LEU A 69 -4.48 -0.47 -8.23
CA LEU A 69 -3.23 -0.28 -7.48
C LEU A 69 -3.06 -1.35 -6.40
N LEU A 70 -1.81 -1.75 -6.19
CA LEU A 70 -1.35 -2.51 -5.02
C LEU A 70 -0.25 -1.72 -4.31
N MET A 71 -0.42 -1.51 -3.01
CA MET A 71 0.66 -1.11 -2.12
C MET A 71 1.04 -2.31 -1.27
N LEU A 72 2.25 -2.83 -1.48
CA LEU A 72 2.80 -3.92 -0.71
C LEU A 72 3.67 -3.36 0.41
N HIS A 73 3.20 -3.47 1.65
CA HIS A 73 3.94 -3.02 2.82
C HIS A 73 4.55 -4.20 3.56
N LEU A 74 5.82 -4.05 3.96
CA LEU A 74 6.53 -4.96 4.84
C LEU A 74 6.98 -4.21 6.08
N ARG A 75 6.57 -4.66 7.27
CA ARG A 75 6.94 -4.02 8.55
C ARG A 75 7.24 -5.06 9.65
N PRO A 76 8.11 -4.73 10.63
CA PRO A 76 8.40 -5.57 11.78
C PRO A 76 7.19 -5.87 12.67
N THR A 77 6.17 -5.00 12.68
CA THR A 77 4.99 -5.19 13.54
C THR A 77 3.67 -4.99 12.79
N LEU A 78 2.62 -5.68 13.26
CA LEU A 78 1.24 -5.50 12.77
C LEU A 78 0.70 -4.09 13.04
N ALA A 79 1.15 -3.44 14.14
CA ALA A 79 0.71 -2.10 14.49
C ALA A 79 1.16 -1.06 13.45
N GLU A 80 2.38 -1.19 12.93
CA GLU A 80 2.89 -0.36 11.85
C GLU A 80 2.13 -0.58 10.54
N LEU A 81 1.79 -1.83 10.21
CA LEU A 81 0.93 -2.11 9.05
C LEU A 81 -0.46 -1.47 9.20
N ALA A 82 -1.06 -1.56 10.40
CA ALA A 82 -2.35 -0.94 10.67
C ALA A 82 -2.28 0.60 10.63
N GLN A 83 -1.14 1.20 10.95
CA GLN A 83 -0.93 2.64 10.80
C GLN A 83 -0.88 3.03 9.32
N LEU A 84 -0.16 2.27 8.50
CA LEU A 84 -0.11 2.48 7.06
C LEU A 84 -1.49 2.35 6.42
N GLU A 85 -2.23 1.28 6.72
CA GLU A 85 -3.60 1.06 6.19
C GLU A 85 -4.52 2.25 6.48
N ARG A 86 -4.41 2.88 7.66
CA ARG A 86 -5.24 4.05 8.03
C ARG A 86 -4.81 5.36 7.38
N ALA A 87 -3.57 5.46 6.90
CA ALA A 87 -3.07 6.65 6.23
C ALA A 87 -3.62 6.79 4.79
N PHE A 88 -4.19 5.71 4.23
CA PHE A 88 -4.71 5.61 2.86
C PHE A 88 -6.23 5.40 2.80
#